data_AF-A0A9E2RFG9-F1
#
_entry.id   AF-A0A9E2RFG9-F1
#
_cell.length_a   1.000
_cell.length_b   1.000
_cell.length_c   1.000
_cell.angle_alpha   90.00
_cell.angle_beta   90.00
_cell.angle_gamma   90.00
#
_symmetry.space_group_name_H-M   'P 1'
#
loop_
_entity.id
_entity.type
_entity.pdbx_description
1 polymer ?
#
loop_
_entity_poly.entity_id
_entity_poly.type
_entity_poly.pdbx_seq_one_letter_code
_entity_poly.pdbx_strand_id
1 'polypeptide(L)'
;MTPTGIRYISSREQTMQDRTGALGRLEQVVSTPEEFERVVSQALPILLERATNSTKRFLRETGQWCDDVAHEKFALRWGAEYLEQFFIAGRSEVPCRPLFLLDAVVAKQHSRPEPFCYHPDLLTPLGRLIDGLVSRAAISRDALIAVYYHCFGLGPGQVITVLGLTGPAGQRIYKNFKRWRDSGWQRTMDDMGITECEVQDLCSQLQRHPQPSNSEAERIIRIAQSHYRKSEPDHYPCLSRRQWEEMFLEGYGSDYRIWHLALCLDCFTAAWDLGFRGAAAIEKPRVEFHVRP
;
A
#
# COMPACT_ATOMS: atom_id res chain seq x y z
N MET A 1 -13.13 62.06 -38.26
CA MET A 1 -11.92 61.37 -37.75
C MET A 1 -12.26 60.83 -36.37
N THR A 2 -12.52 59.53 -36.27
CA THR A 2 -12.83 58.80 -35.02
C THR A 2 -11.70 57.81 -34.77
N PRO A 3 -11.08 57.78 -33.58
CA PRO A 3 -10.03 56.83 -33.30
C PRO A 3 -10.61 55.47 -32.92
N THR A 4 -10.15 54.45 -33.63
CA THR A 4 -10.46 53.04 -33.41
C THR A 4 -9.87 52.60 -32.07
N GLY A 5 -10.73 52.32 -31.09
CA GLY A 5 -10.34 51.75 -29.81
C GLY A 5 -9.84 50.32 -30.00
N ILE A 6 -8.57 50.09 -29.68
CA ILE A 6 -7.97 48.76 -29.57
C ILE A 6 -8.61 48.08 -28.34
N ARG A 7 -9.48 47.10 -28.59
CA ARG A 7 -9.97 46.18 -27.55
C ARG A 7 -8.82 45.28 -27.10
N TYR A 8 -8.24 45.58 -25.95
CA TYR A 8 -7.51 44.60 -25.15
C TYR A 8 -8.52 43.57 -24.61
N ILE A 9 -8.82 42.53 -25.39
CA ILE A 9 -9.49 41.34 -24.87
C ILE A 9 -8.44 40.53 -24.10
N SER A 10 -8.78 40.27 -22.85
CA SER A 10 -7.96 39.80 -21.76
C SER A 10 -7.37 38.41 -22.00
N SER A 11 -6.05 38.32 -22.15
CA SER A 11 -5.28 37.06 -22.13
C SER A 11 -5.51 36.24 -20.84
N ARG A 12 -5.97 36.90 -19.78
CA ARG A 12 -6.30 36.32 -18.47
C ARG A 12 -7.66 35.59 -18.47
N GLU A 13 -8.61 36.05 -19.27
CA GLU A 13 -9.92 35.39 -19.43
C GLU A 13 -9.81 34.12 -20.27
N GLN A 14 -8.97 34.15 -21.33
CA GLN A 14 -8.65 32.95 -22.13
C GLN A 14 -7.92 31.88 -21.31
N THR A 15 -6.90 32.26 -20.52
CA THR A 15 -6.20 31.29 -19.64
C THR A 15 -7.10 30.71 -18.55
N MET A 16 -8.09 31.45 -18.05
CA MET A 16 -9.08 30.92 -17.11
C MET A 16 -10.10 29.98 -17.77
N GLN A 17 -10.59 30.30 -18.98
CA GLN A 17 -11.48 29.41 -19.73
C GLN A 17 -10.80 28.10 -20.11
N ASP A 18 -9.55 28.16 -20.58
CA ASP A 18 -8.76 26.96 -20.94
C ASP A 18 -8.48 26.08 -19.71
N ARG A 19 -8.19 26.70 -18.55
CA ARG A 19 -8.01 25.97 -17.28
C ARG A 19 -9.28 25.27 -16.82
N THR A 20 -10.43 25.92 -16.96
CA THR A 20 -11.72 25.36 -16.54
C THR A 20 -12.17 24.21 -17.46
N GLY A 21 -11.93 24.34 -18.77
CA GLY A 21 -12.17 23.26 -19.75
C GLY A 21 -11.26 22.05 -19.56
N ALA A 22 -9.98 22.28 -19.29
CA ALA A 22 -9.01 21.22 -19.00
C ALA A 22 -9.33 20.49 -17.67
N LEU A 23 -9.72 21.21 -16.62
CA LEU A 23 -10.21 20.63 -15.37
C LEU A 23 -11.43 19.73 -15.59
N GLY A 24 -12.42 20.21 -16.35
CA GLY A 24 -13.62 19.44 -16.66
C GLY A 24 -13.33 18.13 -17.41
N ARG A 25 -12.31 18.11 -18.28
CA ARG A 25 -11.87 16.88 -18.97
C ARG A 25 -11.11 15.92 -18.05
N LEU A 26 -10.37 16.42 -17.07
CA LEU A 26 -9.66 15.59 -16.09
C LEU A 26 -10.58 14.85 -15.11
N GLU A 27 -11.80 15.36 -14.89
CA GLU A 27 -12.81 14.71 -14.04
C GLU A 27 -13.64 13.66 -14.79
N GLN A 28 -13.60 13.66 -16.12
CA GLN A 28 -14.32 12.71 -16.96
C GLN A 28 -13.60 11.36 -17.03
N VAL A 29 -14.37 10.31 -17.31
CA VAL A 29 -13.80 8.97 -17.51
C VAL A 29 -13.09 8.94 -18.87
N VAL A 30 -11.81 8.63 -18.82
CA VAL A 30 -10.97 8.34 -19.96
C VAL A 30 -10.93 6.83 -20.16
N SER A 31 -11.05 6.38 -21.41
CA SER A 31 -11.26 4.95 -21.70
C SER A 31 -10.10 4.29 -22.46
N THR A 32 -9.16 5.05 -23.04
CA THR A 32 -7.96 4.49 -23.68
C THR A 32 -6.66 5.14 -23.19
N PRO A 33 -5.51 4.43 -23.26
CA PRO A 33 -4.21 4.99 -22.90
C PRO A 33 -3.83 6.24 -23.71
N GLU A 34 -4.17 6.29 -25.00
CA GLU A 34 -3.87 7.42 -25.89
C GLU A 34 -4.71 8.65 -25.54
N GLU A 35 -5.97 8.44 -25.15
CA GLU A 35 -6.82 9.52 -24.64
C GLU A 35 -6.27 10.04 -23.30
N PHE A 36 -5.78 9.15 -22.43
CA PHE A 36 -5.16 9.51 -21.17
C PHE A 36 -3.93 10.40 -21.37
N GLU A 37 -2.98 9.98 -22.21
CA GLU A 37 -1.78 10.78 -22.52
C GLU A 37 -2.14 12.16 -23.05
N ARG A 38 -3.12 12.25 -23.96
CA ARG A 38 -3.55 13.52 -24.56
C ARG A 38 -4.15 14.45 -23.52
N VAL A 39 -5.07 13.96 -22.69
CA VAL A 39 -5.75 14.76 -21.67
C VAL A 39 -4.75 15.23 -20.62
N VAL A 40 -3.86 14.34 -20.17
CA VAL A 40 -2.90 14.65 -19.12
C VAL A 40 -1.81 15.62 -19.62
N SER A 41 -1.28 15.44 -20.84
CA SER A 41 -0.27 16.34 -21.41
C SER A 41 -0.79 17.78 -21.59
N GLN A 42 -2.05 17.94 -21.98
CA GLN A 42 -2.69 19.25 -22.13
C GLN A 42 -2.96 19.95 -20.79
N ALA A 43 -3.01 19.21 -19.69
CA ALA A 43 -3.35 19.72 -18.37
C ALA A 43 -2.19 19.66 -17.35
N LEU A 44 -0.95 19.46 -17.83
CA LEU A 44 0.27 19.37 -17.02
C LEU A 44 0.38 20.44 -15.92
N PRO A 45 0.20 21.75 -16.21
CA PRO A 45 0.31 22.78 -15.17
C PRO A 45 -0.72 22.64 -14.05
N ILE A 46 -1.95 22.24 -14.40
CA ILE A 46 -3.06 22.06 -13.44
C ILE A 46 -2.78 20.86 -12.54
N LEU A 47 -2.28 19.77 -13.13
CA LEU A 47 -1.95 18.56 -12.39
C LEU A 47 -0.77 18.78 -11.45
N LEU A 48 0.24 19.56 -11.86
CA LEU A 48 1.39 19.91 -11.03
C LEU A 48 0.97 20.77 -9.84
N GLU A 49 0.14 21.78 -10.09
CA GLU A 49 -0.43 22.63 -9.06
C GLU A 49 -1.24 21.81 -8.05
N ARG A 50 -2.06 20.86 -8.52
CA ARG A 50 -2.83 19.97 -7.66
C ARG A 50 -1.95 19.06 -6.81
N ALA A 51 -0.98 18.37 -7.41
CA ALA A 51 -0.05 17.50 -6.68
C ALA A 51 0.72 18.28 -5.61
N THR A 52 1.24 19.46 -5.98
CA THR A 52 1.94 20.37 -5.07
C THR A 52 1.06 20.81 -3.90
N ASN A 53 -0.20 21.20 -4.17
CA ASN A 53 -1.15 21.63 -3.14
C ASN A 53 -1.54 20.48 -2.19
N SER A 54 -1.66 19.26 -2.70
CA SER A 54 -1.86 18.07 -1.87
C SER A 54 -0.67 17.79 -0.95
N THR A 55 0.56 17.90 -1.46
CA THR A 55 1.79 17.77 -0.63
C THR A 55 1.83 18.84 0.47
N LYS A 56 1.55 20.11 0.13
CA LYS A 56 1.49 21.19 1.12
C LYS A 56 0.43 20.94 2.19
N ARG A 57 -0.75 20.48 1.78
CA ARG A 57 -1.84 20.15 2.72
C ARG A 57 -1.38 19.07 3.69
N PHE A 58 -0.83 17.97 3.18
CA PHE A 58 -0.31 16.88 4.01
C PHE A 58 0.73 17.38 5.02
N LEU A 59 1.75 18.12 4.56
CA LEU A 59 2.81 18.64 5.45
C LEU A 59 2.27 19.61 6.52
N ARG A 60 1.24 20.39 6.20
CA ARG A 60 0.57 21.27 7.18
C ARG A 60 -0.22 20.46 8.21
N GLU A 61 -0.96 19.44 7.75
CA GLU A 61 -1.76 18.57 8.62
C GLU A 61 -0.89 17.71 9.55
N THR A 62 0.33 17.35 9.13
CA THR A 62 1.31 16.62 9.95
C THR A 62 2.23 17.52 10.78
N GLY A 63 2.08 18.84 10.71
CA GLY A 63 2.91 19.80 11.44
C GLY A 63 4.36 19.90 10.94
N GLN A 64 4.64 19.41 9.73
CA GLN A 64 5.97 19.38 9.11
C GLN A 64 6.19 20.55 8.13
N TRP A 65 5.20 21.43 7.94
CA TRP A 65 5.29 22.56 7.02
C TRP A 65 5.80 23.82 7.69
N CYS A 66 6.83 24.45 7.11
CA CYS A 66 7.21 25.83 7.39
C CYS A 66 6.93 26.70 6.16
N ASP A 67 6.37 27.90 6.35
CA ASP A 67 6.11 28.85 5.27
C ASP A 67 7.41 29.54 4.78
N ASP A 68 8.33 28.75 4.24
CA ASP A 68 9.62 29.21 3.70
C ASP A 68 9.84 28.76 2.24
N VAL A 69 10.85 29.37 1.60
CA VAL A 69 11.17 29.12 0.19
C VAL A 69 11.68 27.69 -0.05
N ALA A 70 12.29 27.04 0.95
CA ALA A 70 12.81 25.69 0.81
C ALA A 70 11.66 24.67 0.76
N HIS A 71 10.68 24.79 1.65
CA HIS A 71 9.48 23.97 1.67
C HIS A 71 8.60 24.20 0.43
N GLU A 72 8.52 25.43 -0.06
CA GLU A 72 7.86 25.74 -1.34
C GLU A 72 8.52 25.02 -2.52
N LYS A 73 9.85 25.07 -2.63
CA LYS A 73 10.61 24.32 -3.65
C LYS A 73 10.48 22.82 -3.49
N PHE A 74 10.49 22.34 -2.24
CA PHE A 74 10.34 20.93 -1.91
C PHE A 74 8.98 20.39 -2.34
N ALA A 75 7.88 21.08 -2.00
CA ALA A 75 6.55 20.68 -2.41
C ALA A 75 6.40 20.65 -3.94
N LEU A 76 7.01 21.62 -4.65
CA LEU A 76 7.02 21.64 -6.11
C LEU A 76 7.78 20.45 -6.71
N ARG A 77 8.97 20.14 -6.17
CA ARG A 77 9.78 18.99 -6.59
C ARG A 77 9.01 17.68 -6.37
N TRP A 78 8.43 17.51 -5.20
CA TRP A 78 7.70 16.28 -4.88
C TRP A 78 6.43 16.15 -5.72
N GLY A 79 5.72 17.26 -5.95
CA GLY A 79 4.60 17.31 -6.87
C GLY A 79 4.97 16.86 -8.29
N ALA A 80 6.15 17.25 -8.79
CA ALA A 80 6.66 16.79 -10.08
C ALA A 80 6.98 15.28 -10.07
N GLU A 81 7.61 14.75 -9.02
CA GLU A 81 7.86 13.31 -8.86
C GLU A 81 6.55 12.49 -8.85
N TYR A 82 5.50 12.99 -8.20
CA TYR A 82 4.19 12.34 -8.24
C TYR A 82 3.55 12.35 -9.62
N LEU A 83 3.74 13.41 -10.40
CA LEU A 83 3.30 13.44 -11.79
C LEU A 83 4.04 12.41 -12.64
N GLU A 84 5.36 12.30 -12.51
CA GLU A 84 6.13 11.30 -13.26
C GLU A 84 5.63 9.88 -12.98
N GLN A 85 5.41 9.54 -11.71
CA GLN A 85 4.83 8.25 -11.33
C GLN A 85 3.40 8.07 -11.87
N PHE A 86 2.59 9.13 -11.83
CA PHE A 86 1.25 9.13 -12.41
C PHE A 86 1.28 8.91 -13.94
N PHE A 87 2.25 9.46 -14.67
CA PHE A 87 2.41 9.20 -16.10
C PHE A 87 2.82 7.77 -16.41
N ILE A 88 3.69 7.19 -15.58
CA ILE A 88 4.16 5.80 -15.75
C ILE A 88 3.00 4.84 -15.48
N ALA A 89 2.32 4.97 -14.35
CA ALA A 89 1.28 4.03 -13.92
C ALA A 89 -0.09 4.30 -14.57
N GLY A 90 -0.38 5.54 -14.96
CA GLY A 90 -1.73 5.93 -15.35
C GLY A 90 -2.26 5.25 -16.61
N ARG A 91 -1.37 4.88 -17.54
CA ARG A 91 -1.72 4.19 -18.79
C ARG A 91 -2.34 2.80 -18.55
N SER A 92 -1.89 2.09 -17.53
CA SER A 92 -2.37 0.74 -17.21
C SER A 92 -3.61 0.74 -16.31
N GLU A 93 -4.01 1.90 -15.80
CA GLU A 93 -5.15 2.06 -14.88
C GLU A 93 -6.42 2.55 -15.61
N VAL A 94 -6.38 2.66 -16.93
CA VAL A 94 -7.54 3.00 -17.76
C VAL A 94 -8.51 1.80 -17.86
N PRO A 95 -9.85 1.98 -17.77
CA PRO A 95 -10.59 3.25 -17.70
C PRO A 95 -10.54 3.91 -16.32
N CYS A 96 -10.24 5.21 -16.29
CA CYS A 96 -10.10 5.98 -15.06
C CYS A 96 -10.60 7.42 -15.20
N ARG A 97 -10.77 8.11 -14.07
CA ARG A 97 -10.90 9.59 -14.03
C ARG A 97 -9.54 10.16 -13.65
N PRO A 98 -8.78 10.80 -14.57
CA PRO A 98 -7.40 11.20 -14.34
C PRO A 98 -7.15 11.98 -13.06
N LEU A 99 -8.05 12.93 -12.71
CA LEU A 99 -7.91 13.73 -11.50
C LEU A 99 -7.98 12.89 -10.21
N PHE A 100 -8.95 11.98 -10.15
CA PHE A 100 -9.13 11.07 -9.01
C PHE A 100 -7.99 10.06 -8.92
N LEU A 101 -7.48 9.60 -10.07
CA LEU A 101 -6.32 8.71 -10.11
C LEU A 101 -5.07 9.41 -9.58
N LEU A 102 -4.83 10.68 -9.95
CA LEU A 102 -3.72 11.47 -9.41
C LEU A 102 -3.86 11.63 -7.89
N ASP A 103 -5.04 12.00 -7.39
CA ASP A 103 -5.27 12.13 -5.94
C ASP A 103 -5.02 10.81 -5.21
N ALA A 104 -5.43 9.69 -5.80
CA ALA A 104 -5.18 8.36 -5.25
C ALA A 104 -3.68 8.01 -5.24
N VAL A 105 -2.93 8.38 -6.29
CA VAL A 105 -1.47 8.20 -6.34
C VAL A 105 -0.80 9.01 -5.23
N VAL A 106 -1.12 10.30 -5.11
CA VAL A 106 -0.55 11.19 -4.10
C VAL A 106 -0.90 10.70 -2.69
N ALA A 107 -2.16 10.36 -2.43
CA ALA A 107 -2.60 9.83 -1.14
C ALA A 107 -1.90 8.50 -0.82
N LYS A 108 -1.72 7.61 -1.81
CA LYS A 108 -0.97 6.36 -1.64
C LYS A 108 0.47 6.63 -1.22
N GLN A 109 1.13 7.66 -1.76
CA GLN A 109 2.51 8.00 -1.39
C GLN A 109 2.62 8.54 0.03
N HIS A 110 1.75 9.47 0.43
CA HIS A 110 1.73 10.02 1.79
C HIS A 110 1.24 9.01 2.85
N SER A 111 0.44 8.04 2.44
CA SER A 111 -0.02 6.95 3.32
C SER A 111 0.99 5.80 3.41
N ARG A 112 2.11 5.85 2.66
CA ARG A 112 3.16 4.86 2.85
C ARG A 112 3.78 5.12 4.21
N PRO A 113 3.84 4.11 5.09
CA PRO A 113 4.68 4.23 6.27
C PRO A 113 6.10 4.59 5.83
N GLU A 114 6.81 5.42 6.60
CA GLU A 114 8.21 5.72 6.33
C GLU A 114 8.94 4.40 6.11
N PRO A 115 9.62 4.20 4.96
CA PRO A 115 10.33 2.96 4.72
C PRO A 115 11.31 2.75 5.88
N PHE A 116 11.35 1.54 6.44
CA PHE A 116 12.30 1.20 7.50
C PHE A 116 13.73 1.02 6.93
N CYS A 117 14.10 1.86 5.96
CA CYS A 117 15.14 1.66 4.96
C CYS A 117 16.57 1.88 5.48
N TYR A 118 16.74 2.20 6.77
CA TYR A 118 18.05 2.39 7.40
C TYR A 118 18.41 1.27 8.39
N HIS A 119 17.54 0.30 8.61
CA HIS A 119 17.88 -0.84 9.47
C HIS A 119 18.82 -1.80 8.72
N PRO A 120 20.02 -2.11 9.25
CA PRO A 120 21.02 -2.93 8.53
C PRO A 120 20.48 -4.27 8.03
N ASP A 121 19.63 -4.91 8.84
CA ASP A 121 19.03 -6.20 8.49
C ASP A 121 18.05 -6.13 7.31
N LEU A 122 17.49 -4.96 7.06
CA LEU A 122 16.57 -4.73 5.94
C LEU A 122 17.28 -4.39 4.63
N LEU A 123 18.59 -4.18 4.65
CA LEU A 123 19.38 -3.95 3.44
C LEU A 123 19.71 -5.26 2.71
N THR A 124 19.47 -6.41 3.34
CA THR A 124 19.61 -7.73 2.71
C THR A 124 18.47 -7.98 1.70
N PRO A 125 18.63 -8.86 0.69
CA PRO A 125 17.53 -9.20 -0.22
C PRO A 125 16.28 -9.75 0.50
N LEU A 126 16.47 -10.60 1.52
CA LEU A 126 15.40 -11.12 2.36
C LEU A 126 14.75 -10.01 3.18
N GLY A 127 15.58 -9.13 3.75
CA GLY A 127 15.18 -7.93 4.48
C GLY A 127 14.29 -7.01 3.65
N ARG A 128 14.75 -6.61 2.47
CA ARG A 128 13.98 -5.77 1.53
C ARG A 128 12.67 -6.43 1.14
N LEU A 129 12.69 -7.75 0.88
CA LEU A 129 11.47 -8.48 0.54
C LEU A 129 10.43 -8.43 1.66
N ILE A 130 10.84 -8.73 2.90
CA ILE A 130 9.94 -8.69 4.06
C ILE A 130 9.46 -7.26 4.34
N ASP A 131 10.37 -6.29 4.31
CA ASP A 131 10.06 -4.86 4.50
C ASP A 131 8.97 -4.40 3.53
N GLY A 132 9.14 -4.65 2.23
CA GLY A 132 8.15 -4.21 1.25
C GLY A 132 6.85 -5.01 1.29
N LEU A 133 6.87 -6.30 1.64
CA LEU A 133 5.63 -7.07 1.86
C LEU A 133 4.83 -6.50 3.04
N VAL A 134 5.49 -6.22 4.17
CA VAL A 134 4.84 -5.69 5.37
C VAL A 134 4.40 -4.22 5.17
N SER A 135 5.23 -3.39 4.53
CA SER A 135 4.89 -2.03 4.13
C SER A 135 3.67 -2.00 3.21
N ARG A 136 3.62 -2.90 2.21
CA ARG A 136 2.47 -3.00 1.31
C ARG A 136 1.21 -3.48 2.05
N ALA A 137 1.35 -4.39 3.02
CA ALA A 137 0.24 -4.84 3.85
C ALA A 137 -0.41 -3.71 4.67
N ALA A 138 0.33 -2.65 5.02
CA ALA A 138 -0.22 -1.49 5.72
C ALA A 138 -1.24 -0.70 4.88
N ILE A 139 -1.15 -0.77 3.55
CA ILE A 139 -1.98 0.01 2.61
C ILE A 139 -2.81 -0.85 1.64
N SER A 140 -2.61 -2.17 1.60
CA SER A 140 -3.30 -3.08 0.70
C SER A 140 -3.87 -4.27 1.45
N ARG A 141 -5.20 -4.44 1.37
CA ARG A 141 -5.87 -5.60 1.96
C ARG A 141 -5.44 -6.92 1.31
N ASP A 142 -5.15 -6.92 0.01
CA ASP A 142 -4.68 -8.13 -0.69
C ASP A 142 -3.31 -8.57 -0.15
N ALA A 143 -2.38 -7.62 -0.02
CA ALA A 143 -1.07 -7.88 0.56
C ALA A 143 -1.17 -8.30 2.04
N LEU A 144 -2.01 -7.63 2.84
CA LEU A 144 -2.23 -7.99 4.24
C LEU A 144 -2.70 -9.45 4.40
N ILE A 145 -3.65 -9.88 3.57
CA ILE A 145 -4.10 -11.28 3.60
C ILE A 145 -2.99 -12.22 3.11
N ALA A 146 -2.19 -11.81 2.12
CA ALA A 146 -1.07 -12.60 1.63
C ALA A 146 0.07 -12.76 2.65
N VAL A 147 0.22 -11.86 3.63
CA VAL A 147 1.19 -12.02 4.74
C VAL A 147 0.98 -13.34 5.48
N TYR A 148 -0.27 -13.79 5.64
CA TYR A 148 -0.53 -15.08 6.30
C TYR A 148 0.11 -16.27 5.57
N TYR A 149 0.21 -16.19 4.25
CA TYR A 149 0.89 -17.18 3.45
C TYR A 149 2.39 -16.94 3.41
N HIS A 150 2.83 -15.72 3.09
CA HIS A 150 4.25 -15.41 2.93
C HIS A 150 5.05 -15.56 4.22
N CYS A 151 4.45 -15.30 5.39
CA CYS A 151 5.14 -15.39 6.68
C CYS A 151 4.87 -16.69 7.44
N PHE A 152 3.71 -17.33 7.23
CA PHE A 152 3.26 -18.47 8.06
C PHE A 152 2.78 -19.69 7.26
N GLY A 153 2.88 -19.67 5.92
CA GLY A 153 2.48 -20.78 5.06
C GLY A 153 0.97 -21.06 5.01
N LEU A 154 0.12 -20.15 5.48
CA LEU A 154 -1.32 -20.40 5.60
C LEU A 154 -2.10 -20.09 4.33
N GLY A 155 -2.81 -21.11 3.84
CA GLY A 155 -3.76 -20.97 2.74
C GLY A 155 -5.08 -20.30 3.15
N PRO A 156 -5.94 -19.91 2.18
CA PRO A 156 -7.15 -19.15 2.43
C PRO A 156 -8.11 -19.82 3.41
N GLY A 157 -8.29 -21.14 3.33
CA GLY A 157 -9.14 -21.88 4.27
C GLY A 157 -8.63 -21.84 5.70
N GLN A 158 -7.31 -21.97 5.90
CA GLN A 158 -6.68 -21.89 7.21
C GLN A 158 -6.82 -20.48 7.80
N VAL A 159 -6.60 -19.45 6.97
CA VAL A 159 -6.79 -18.04 7.35
C VAL A 159 -8.22 -17.76 7.80
N ILE A 160 -9.23 -18.27 7.07
CA ILE A 160 -10.65 -18.11 7.42
C ILE A 160 -10.94 -18.73 8.80
N THR A 161 -10.48 -19.96 9.01
CA THR A 161 -10.69 -20.69 10.27
C THR A 161 -10.03 -19.99 11.44
N VAL A 162 -8.73 -19.67 11.32
CA VAL A 162 -7.93 -18.98 12.32
C VAL A 162 -8.56 -17.65 12.74
N LEU A 163 -9.10 -16.91 11.78
CA LEU A 163 -9.69 -15.61 12.02
C LEU A 163 -11.16 -15.71 12.44
N GLY A 164 -11.72 -16.92 12.55
CA GLY A 164 -13.12 -17.15 12.88
C GLY A 164 -14.08 -16.41 11.96
N LEU A 165 -13.75 -16.30 10.67
CA LEU A 165 -14.55 -15.58 9.69
C LEU A 165 -15.68 -16.47 9.16
N THR A 166 -16.87 -15.91 9.03
CA THR A 166 -18.04 -16.62 8.50
C THR A 166 -18.65 -15.87 7.31
N GLY A 167 -19.40 -16.60 6.48
CA GLY A 167 -20.20 -16.03 5.39
C GLY A 167 -19.38 -15.22 4.36
N PRO A 168 -19.85 -14.01 3.98
CA PRO A 168 -19.21 -13.19 2.94
C PRO A 168 -17.77 -12.78 3.26
N ALA A 169 -17.39 -12.66 4.54
CA ALA A 169 -16.03 -12.29 4.94
C ALA A 169 -15.02 -13.37 4.53
N GLY A 170 -15.38 -14.66 4.65
CA GLY A 170 -14.53 -15.76 4.21
C GLY A 170 -14.35 -15.81 2.69
N GLN A 171 -15.42 -15.55 1.92
CA GLN A 171 -15.33 -15.48 0.45
C GLN A 171 -14.41 -14.34 -0.04
N ARG A 172 -14.30 -13.25 0.73
CA ARG A 172 -13.36 -12.17 0.41
C ARG A 172 -11.91 -12.63 0.50
N ILE A 173 -11.55 -13.47 1.48
CA ILE A 173 -10.19 -14.01 1.65
C ILE A 173 -9.72 -14.72 0.36
N TYR A 174 -10.55 -15.60 -0.22
CA TYR A 174 -10.22 -16.26 -1.48
C TYR A 174 -9.98 -15.26 -2.63
N LYS A 175 -10.82 -14.22 -2.73
CA LYS A 175 -10.64 -13.16 -3.73
C LYS A 175 -9.36 -12.35 -3.50
N ASN A 176 -9.00 -12.09 -2.23
CA ASN A 176 -7.77 -11.40 -1.87
C ASN A 176 -6.53 -12.20 -2.33
N PHE A 177 -6.48 -13.49 -1.99
CA PHE A 177 -5.42 -14.40 -2.43
C PHE A 177 -5.32 -14.48 -3.97
N LYS A 178 -6.45 -14.59 -4.65
CA LYS A 178 -6.47 -14.65 -6.11
C LYS A 178 -5.90 -13.37 -6.73
N ARG A 179 -6.38 -12.19 -6.32
CA ARG A 179 -5.87 -10.90 -6.83
C ARG A 179 -4.39 -10.70 -6.54
N TRP A 180 -3.93 -11.16 -5.37
CA TRP A 180 -2.52 -11.15 -5.01
C TRP A 180 -1.68 -11.99 -5.98
N ARG A 181 -2.07 -13.24 -6.23
CA ARG A 181 -1.37 -14.14 -7.15
C ARG A 181 -1.42 -13.66 -8.61
N ASP A 182 -2.57 -13.18 -9.06
CA ASP A 182 -2.79 -12.81 -10.46
C ASP A 182 -1.96 -11.58 -10.87
N SER A 183 -1.73 -10.63 -9.96
CA SER A 183 -0.98 -9.39 -10.28
C SER A 183 -0.44 -8.61 -9.09
N GLY A 184 -0.92 -8.85 -7.87
CA GLY A 184 -0.52 -8.08 -6.69
C GLY A 184 0.94 -8.32 -6.29
N TRP A 185 1.39 -9.57 -6.33
CA TRP A 185 2.77 -9.94 -6.00
C TRP A 185 3.77 -9.34 -6.98
N GLN A 186 3.56 -9.52 -8.29
CA GLN A 186 4.45 -8.98 -9.32
C GLN A 186 4.57 -7.46 -9.22
N ARG A 187 3.44 -6.74 -9.14
CA ARG A 187 3.43 -5.28 -8.95
C ARG A 187 4.18 -4.85 -7.70
N THR A 188 4.13 -5.65 -6.65
CA THR A 188 4.86 -5.35 -5.41
C THR A 188 6.36 -5.54 -5.60
N MET A 189 6.79 -6.61 -6.29
CA MET A 189 8.22 -6.82 -6.60
C MET A 189 8.76 -5.71 -7.51
N ASP A 190 7.99 -5.32 -8.54
CA ASP A 190 8.33 -4.23 -9.45
C ASP A 190 8.42 -2.88 -8.69
N ASP A 191 7.43 -2.58 -7.84
CA ASP A 191 7.41 -1.38 -6.98
C ASP A 191 8.64 -1.30 -6.05
N MET A 192 9.16 -2.47 -5.64
CA MET A 192 10.31 -2.59 -4.72
C MET A 192 11.66 -2.65 -5.46
N GLY A 193 11.65 -2.81 -6.78
CA GLY A 193 12.85 -3.04 -7.58
C GLY A 193 13.55 -4.36 -7.26
N ILE A 194 12.82 -5.38 -6.77
CA ILE A 194 13.37 -6.72 -6.58
C ILE A 194 13.33 -7.46 -7.93
N THR A 195 14.50 -7.86 -8.39
CA THR A 195 14.66 -8.55 -9.67
C THR A 195 14.30 -10.04 -9.56
N GLU A 196 13.91 -10.64 -10.69
CA GLU A 196 13.61 -12.08 -10.77
C GLU A 196 14.80 -12.96 -10.36
N CYS A 197 16.03 -12.51 -10.63
CA CYS A 197 17.25 -13.19 -10.17
C CYS A 197 17.34 -13.22 -8.64
N GLU A 198 17.07 -12.10 -7.97
CA GLU A 198 17.06 -12.04 -6.51
C GLU A 198 15.97 -12.93 -5.90
N VAL A 199 14.79 -12.97 -6.54
CA VAL A 199 13.71 -13.89 -6.14
C VAL A 199 14.15 -15.35 -6.27
N GLN A 200 14.80 -15.72 -7.38
CA GLN A 200 15.31 -17.07 -7.62
C GLN A 200 16.37 -17.46 -6.59
N ASP A 201 17.27 -16.54 -6.24
CA ASP A 201 18.32 -16.75 -5.24
C ASP A 201 17.72 -16.97 -3.85
N LEU A 202 16.73 -16.16 -3.46
CA LEU A 202 16.00 -16.32 -2.18
C LEU A 202 15.27 -17.66 -2.12
N CYS A 203 14.57 -18.05 -3.18
CA CYS A 203 13.93 -19.36 -3.28
C CYS A 203 14.95 -20.50 -3.12
N SER A 204 16.11 -20.39 -3.78
CA SER A 204 17.17 -21.39 -3.71
C SER A 204 17.77 -21.50 -2.32
N GLN A 205 17.96 -20.37 -1.63
CA GLN A 205 18.46 -20.34 -0.25
C GLN A 205 17.48 -20.99 0.72
N LEU A 206 16.18 -20.68 0.62
CA LEU A 206 15.13 -21.31 1.43
C LEU A 206 15.03 -22.82 1.22
N GLN A 207 15.18 -23.28 -0.02
CA GLN A 207 15.17 -24.72 -0.33
C GLN A 207 16.39 -25.46 0.24
N ARG A 208 17.59 -24.85 0.17
CA ARG A 208 18.82 -25.48 0.68
C ARG A 208 18.93 -25.43 2.21
N HIS A 209 18.49 -24.32 2.80
CA HIS A 209 18.66 -24.04 4.24
C HIS A 209 17.36 -23.50 4.84
N PRO A 210 16.29 -24.33 4.94
CA PRO A 210 14.98 -23.87 5.38
C PRO A 210 14.97 -23.38 6.83
N GLN A 211 15.62 -24.10 7.75
CA GLN A 211 15.61 -23.74 9.18
C GLN A 211 16.38 -22.43 9.46
N PRO A 212 17.62 -22.24 8.98
CA PRO A 212 18.32 -20.96 9.14
C PRO A 212 17.59 -19.79 8.47
N SER A 213 17.05 -20.01 7.26
CA SER A 213 16.35 -18.96 6.51
C SER A 213 15.04 -18.55 7.18
N ASN A 214 14.26 -19.50 7.73
CA ASN A 214 13.04 -19.19 8.48
C ASN A 214 13.35 -18.50 9.81
N SER A 215 14.44 -18.87 10.47
CA SER A 215 14.88 -18.20 11.72
C SER A 215 15.26 -16.74 11.45
N GLU A 216 15.98 -16.50 10.35
CA GLU A 216 16.34 -15.15 9.93
C GLU A 216 15.11 -14.35 9.47
N ALA A 217 14.21 -14.97 8.72
CA ALA A 217 12.94 -14.36 8.34
C ALA A 217 12.11 -13.99 9.57
N GLU A 218 12.03 -14.86 10.60
CA GLU A 218 11.32 -14.54 11.84
C GLU A 218 11.90 -13.31 12.53
N ARG A 219 13.23 -13.26 12.65
CA ARG A 219 13.94 -12.13 13.25
C ARG A 219 13.61 -10.83 12.52
N ILE A 220 13.69 -10.84 11.19
CA ILE A 220 13.38 -9.68 10.33
C ILE A 220 11.90 -9.31 10.40
N ILE A 221 10.99 -10.29 10.37
CA ILE A 221 9.54 -10.10 10.46
C ILE A 221 9.20 -9.38 11.77
N ARG A 222 9.77 -9.81 12.91
CA ARG A 222 9.54 -9.15 14.21
C ARG A 222 10.00 -7.69 14.19
N ILE A 223 11.11 -7.40 13.53
CA ILE A 223 11.63 -6.04 13.35
C ILE A 223 10.66 -5.22 12.49
N ALA A 224 10.34 -5.67 11.27
CA ALA A 224 9.48 -4.98 10.33
C ALA A 224 8.05 -4.78 10.88
N GLN A 225 7.48 -5.81 11.51
CA GLN A 225 6.14 -5.73 12.12
C GLN A 225 6.07 -4.71 13.25
N SER A 226 7.12 -4.56 14.06
CA SER A 226 7.12 -3.55 15.12
C SER A 226 7.07 -2.13 14.55
N HIS A 227 7.71 -1.89 13.41
CA HIS A 227 7.70 -0.61 12.70
C HIS A 227 6.37 -0.33 11.96
N TYR A 228 5.84 -1.32 11.23
CA TYR A 228 4.67 -1.14 10.36
C TYR A 228 3.32 -1.40 11.02
N ARG A 229 3.30 -1.74 12.31
CA ARG A 229 2.09 -1.57 13.09
C ARG A 229 1.72 -0.09 13.02
N LYS A 230 0.71 0.25 12.22
CA LYS A 230 0.18 1.61 12.03
C LYS A 230 0.19 2.36 13.35
N SER A 231 1.23 3.17 13.53
CA SER A 231 1.21 4.47 14.20
C SER A 231 0.28 4.54 15.41
N GLU A 232 0.68 3.87 16.48
CA GLU A 232 0.60 4.27 17.90
C GLU A 232 0.50 3.02 18.79
N PRO A 233 1.31 2.90 19.85
CA PRO A 233 1.14 1.89 20.90
C PRO A 233 -0.29 1.83 21.48
N ASP A 234 -1.08 2.90 21.33
CA ASP A 234 -2.38 3.07 21.98
C ASP A 234 -3.60 2.63 21.14
N HIS A 235 -3.48 2.48 19.82
CA HIS A 235 -4.64 2.16 18.97
C HIS A 235 -4.87 0.65 18.74
N TYR A 236 -3.82 -0.16 18.76
CA TYR A 236 -3.92 -1.61 18.53
C TYR A 236 -3.04 -2.42 19.51
N PRO A 237 -3.29 -2.34 20.82
CA PRO A 237 -2.46 -2.98 21.84
C PRO A 237 -2.54 -4.50 21.75
N CYS A 238 -1.42 -5.19 21.97
CA CYS A 238 -1.45 -6.65 22.15
C CYS A 238 -2.47 -7.00 23.24
N LEU A 239 -3.42 -7.87 22.90
CA LEU A 239 -4.49 -8.24 23.82
C LEU A 239 -4.06 -9.41 24.69
N SER A 240 -4.54 -9.42 25.93
CA SER A 240 -4.47 -10.62 26.78
C SER A 240 -5.27 -11.77 26.17
N ARG A 241 -4.95 -13.01 26.54
CA ARG A 241 -5.69 -14.20 26.08
C ARG A 241 -7.19 -14.10 26.32
N ARG A 242 -7.60 -13.57 27.48
CA ARG A 242 -9.01 -13.38 27.84
C ARG A 242 -9.74 -12.40 26.89
N GLN A 243 -9.08 -11.30 26.53
CA GLN A 243 -9.64 -10.33 25.58
C GLN A 243 -9.76 -10.92 24.17
N TRP A 244 -8.80 -11.76 23.75
CA TRP A 244 -8.95 -12.52 22.51
C TRP A 244 -10.14 -13.48 22.58
N GLU A 245 -10.27 -14.24 23.68
CA GLU A 245 -11.38 -15.19 23.89
C GLU A 245 -12.74 -14.49 23.77
N GLU A 246 -12.91 -13.37 24.46
CA GLU A 246 -14.11 -12.52 24.39
C GLU A 246 -14.41 -12.07 22.95
N MET A 247 -13.39 -11.53 22.25
CA MET A 247 -13.54 -11.10 20.86
C MET A 247 -13.94 -12.23 19.90
N PHE A 248 -13.38 -13.43 20.06
CA PHE A 248 -13.73 -14.60 19.25
C PHE A 248 -15.11 -15.18 19.61
N LEU A 249 -15.50 -15.15 20.88
CA LEU A 249 -16.79 -15.64 21.36
C LEU A 249 -17.94 -14.74 20.90
N GLU A 250 -17.78 -13.42 21.06
CA GLU A 250 -18.80 -12.43 20.71
C GLU A 250 -18.79 -12.07 19.22
N GLY A 251 -17.72 -12.40 18.50
CA GLY A 251 -17.64 -12.25 17.05
C GLY A 251 -17.37 -10.82 16.56
N TYR A 252 -17.04 -9.88 17.45
CA TYR A 252 -16.62 -8.53 17.06
C TYR A 252 -15.14 -8.49 16.61
N GLY A 253 -14.64 -7.31 16.22
CA GLY A 253 -13.21 -7.08 15.98
C GLY A 253 -12.60 -7.91 14.85
N SER A 254 -13.36 -8.28 13.82
CA SER A 254 -12.86 -9.06 12.68
C SER A 254 -11.71 -8.35 11.93
N ASP A 255 -11.83 -7.05 11.71
CA ASP A 255 -10.77 -6.26 11.08
C ASP A 255 -9.52 -6.14 11.96
N TYR A 256 -9.72 -6.02 13.29
CA TYR A 256 -8.65 -6.07 14.27
C TYR A 256 -7.88 -7.39 14.18
N ARG A 257 -8.59 -8.53 14.20
CA ARG A 257 -8.00 -9.87 14.05
C ARG A 257 -7.21 -10.00 12.75
N ILE A 258 -7.83 -9.65 11.62
CA ILE A 258 -7.21 -9.78 10.30
C ILE A 258 -5.90 -9.01 10.22
N TRP A 259 -5.87 -7.80 10.77
CA TRP A 259 -4.68 -6.95 10.70
C TRP A 259 -3.63 -7.32 11.77
N HIS A 260 -4.04 -7.44 13.02
CA HIS A 260 -3.11 -7.62 14.14
C HIS A 260 -2.45 -9.00 14.12
N LEU A 261 -3.18 -10.07 13.82
CA LEU A 261 -2.59 -11.42 13.81
C LEU A 261 -1.64 -11.65 12.63
N ALA A 262 -1.78 -10.90 11.54
CA ALA A 262 -0.80 -10.89 10.44
C ALA A 262 0.53 -10.25 10.85
N LEU A 263 0.48 -9.30 11.80
CA LEU A 263 1.60 -8.42 12.20
C LEU A 263 2.08 -8.66 13.63
N CYS A 264 1.63 -9.74 14.27
CA CYS A 264 2.05 -10.09 15.63
C CYS A 264 2.09 -11.60 15.78
N LEU A 265 3.27 -12.19 15.63
CA LEU A 265 3.44 -13.63 15.86
C LEU A 265 3.00 -14.04 17.27
N ASP A 266 3.34 -13.26 18.31
CA ASP A 266 3.01 -13.64 19.69
C ASP A 266 1.49 -13.65 19.95
N CYS A 267 0.77 -12.62 19.51
CA CYS A 267 -0.69 -12.60 19.58
C CYS A 267 -1.32 -13.63 18.66
N PHE A 268 -0.69 -13.92 17.52
CA PHE A 268 -1.17 -14.95 16.62
C PHE A 268 -1.10 -16.33 17.28
N THR A 269 0.04 -16.69 17.88
CA THR A 269 0.17 -17.92 18.66
C THR A 269 -0.79 -17.96 19.85
N ALA A 270 -1.04 -16.82 20.52
CA ALA A 270 -1.98 -16.74 21.63
C ALA A 270 -3.45 -16.94 21.20
N ALA A 271 -3.84 -16.37 20.05
CA ALA A 271 -5.19 -16.42 19.51
C ALA A 271 -5.48 -17.69 18.69
N TRP A 272 -4.45 -18.46 18.31
CA TRP A 272 -4.56 -19.62 17.43
C TRP A 272 -5.64 -20.62 17.85
N ASP A 273 -5.59 -21.04 19.12
CA ASP A 273 -6.48 -22.06 19.67
C ASP A 273 -7.94 -21.56 19.78
N LEU A 274 -8.20 -20.26 19.62
CA LEU A 274 -9.51 -19.63 19.79
C LEU A 274 -10.32 -19.58 18.50
N GLY A 275 -9.65 -19.36 17.37
CA GLY A 275 -10.25 -19.46 16.04
C GLY A 275 -10.47 -20.90 15.59
N PHE A 276 -9.64 -21.83 16.09
CA PHE A 276 -9.65 -23.22 15.67
C PHE A 276 -10.57 -24.09 16.55
N ARG A 277 -11.88 -24.13 16.23
CA ARG A 277 -12.84 -25.01 16.92
C ARG A 277 -12.93 -26.38 16.23
N GLY A 278 -11.96 -27.26 16.44
CA GLY A 278 -12.05 -28.65 15.98
C GLY A 278 -10.71 -29.36 15.78
N ALA A 279 -10.73 -30.69 15.85
CA ALA A 279 -9.57 -31.57 15.69
C ALA A 279 -9.10 -31.63 14.22
N ALA A 280 -8.11 -30.83 13.86
CA ALA A 280 -7.34 -31.04 12.64
C ALA A 280 -5.87 -30.65 12.87
N ALA A 281 -4.98 -31.47 12.32
CA ALA A 281 -3.54 -31.58 12.53
C ALA A 281 -2.70 -30.38 12.03
N ILE A 282 -3.11 -29.15 12.32
CA ILE A 282 -2.34 -27.97 11.95
C ILE A 282 -1.55 -27.51 13.17
N GLU A 283 -0.22 -27.57 13.04
CA GLU A 283 0.69 -27.07 14.06
C GLU A 283 0.43 -25.59 14.35
N LYS A 284 0.77 -25.16 15.57
CA LYS A 284 0.74 -23.74 15.93
C LYS A 284 1.56 -22.92 14.92
N PRO A 285 1.15 -21.67 14.64
CA PRO A 285 1.77 -20.87 13.61
C PRO A 285 3.22 -20.64 13.99
N ARG A 286 4.11 -21.03 13.09
CA ARG A 286 5.54 -20.73 13.10
C ARG A 286 5.87 -19.97 11.83
N VAL A 287 7.02 -19.30 11.81
CA VAL A 287 7.48 -18.68 10.58
C VAL A 287 7.87 -19.77 9.57
N GLU A 288 7.15 -19.78 8.46
CA GLU A 288 7.46 -20.58 7.29
C GLU A 288 7.41 -19.60 6.11
N PHE A 289 8.58 -19.10 5.74
CA PHE A 289 8.67 -17.99 4.82
C PHE A 289 8.57 -18.48 3.37
N HIS A 290 7.59 -17.96 2.64
CA HIS A 290 7.39 -18.23 1.22
C HIS A 290 7.67 -16.97 0.41
N VAL A 291 8.55 -17.05 -0.57
CA VAL A 291 8.87 -15.91 -1.45
C VAL A 291 7.78 -15.70 -2.50
N ARG A 292 7.29 -16.79 -3.11
CA ARG A 292 6.28 -16.77 -4.19
C ARG A 292 4.92 -17.28 -3.70
N PRO A 293 3.79 -16.72 -4.20
CA PRO A 293 2.41 -17.03 -3.80
C PRO A 293 1.79 -18.29 -4.43
#